data_AF-A0A9N9BKD4-F1
#
_entry.id   AF-A0A9N9BKD4-F1
#
_cell.length_a   1.000
_cell.length_b   1.000
_cell.length_c   1.000
_cell.angle_alpha   90.00
_cell.angle_beta   90.00
_cell.angle_gamma   90.00
#
_symmetry.space_group_name_H-M   'P 1'
#
loop_
_entity.id
_entity.type
_entity.pdbx_description
1 polymer ?
#
loop_
_entity_poly.entity_id
_entity_poly.type
_entity_poly.pdbx_seq_one_letter_code
_entity_poly.pdbx_strand_id
1 'polypeptide(L)' 'MDFQMYNDAEKQQIQRIIEQKQMRDFLKFYTNLVERCFNDCINDFTSKALTSKEVR' A
#
# COMPACT_ATOMS: atom_id res chain seq x y z
N MET A 1 1.39 -1.44 -20.02
CA MET A 1 1.26 -0.06 -20.53
C MET A 1 2.33 0.10 -21.59
N ASP A 2 1.95 0.19 -22.86
CA ASP A 2 2.89 0.26 -23.98
C ASP A 2 3.32 1.71 -24.23
N PHE A 3 4.48 2.09 -23.71
CA PHE A 3 5.01 3.46 -23.75
C PHE A 3 5.73 3.82 -25.07
N GLN A 4 5.73 2.91 -26.04
CA GLN A 4 6.47 3.07 -27.29
C GLN A 4 5.84 4.10 -28.26
N MET A 5 4.59 4.50 -28.03
CA MET A 5 3.85 5.42 -28.89
C MET A 5 3.93 6.91 -28.46
N TYR A 6 4.54 7.21 -27.32
CA TYR A 6 4.59 8.58 -26.78
C TYR A 6 5.84 9.34 -27.21
N ASN A 7 5.72 10.65 -27.42
CA ASN A 7 6.88 11.51 -27.64
C ASN A 7 7.72 11.66 -26.35
N ASP A 8 8.95 12.17 -26.46
CA ASP A 8 9.86 12.21 -25.30
C ASP A 8 9.40 13.14 -24.16
N ALA A 9 8.64 14.21 -24.46
CA ALA A 9 8.04 15.06 -23.44
C ALA A 9 6.88 14.35 -22.70
N GLU A 10 6.08 13.59 -23.43
CA GLU A 10 5.00 12.76 -22.87
C GLU A 10 5.57 11.63 -22.01
N LYS A 11 6.67 10.98 -22.42
CA LYS A 11 7.36 9.97 -21.61
C LYS A 11 7.82 10.54 -20.26
N GLN A 12 8.39 11.75 -20.23
CA GLN A 12 8.81 12.39 -18.99
C GLN A 12 7.63 12.74 -18.07
N GLN A 13 6.51 13.20 -18.64
CA GLN A 13 5.30 13.46 -17.87
C GLN A 13 4.70 12.17 -17.30
N ILE A 14 4.63 11.12 -18.12
CA ILE A 14 4.15 9.80 -17.73
C ILE A 14 5.03 9.21 -16.62
N GLN A 15 6.36 9.30 -16.73
CA GLN A 15 7.28 8.81 -15.71
C GLN A 15 7.00 9.42 -14.34
N ARG A 16 6.77 10.74 -14.28
CA ARG A 16 6.38 11.45 -13.05
C ARG A 16 5.05 10.96 -12.49
N ILE A 17 4.07 10.71 -13.36
CA ILE A 17 2.75 10.18 -12.95
C ILE A 17 2.88 8.76 -12.40
N ILE A 18 3.73 7.92 -13.01
CA ILE A 18 3.99 6.54 -12.57
C ILE A 18 4.61 6.54 -11.18
N GLU A 19 5.63 7.35 -10.95
CA GLU A 19 6.31 7.45 -9.63
C GLU A 19 5.32 7.87 -8.54
N GLN A 20 4.49 8.88 -8.80
CA GLN A 20 3.44 9.29 -7.87
C GLN A 20 2.41 8.18 -7.64
N LYS A 21 2.06 7.41 -8.68
CA LYS A 21 1.11 6.31 -8.57
C LYS A 21 1.69 5.16 -7.75
N GLN A 22 2.96 4.81 -7.92
CA GLN A 22 3.62 3.75 -7.15
C GLN A 22 3.53 4.02 -5.64
N MET A 23 3.79 5.26 -5.20
CA MET A 23 3.65 5.62 -3.79
C MET A 23 2.21 5.46 -3.29
N ARG A 24 1.21 5.88 -4.07
CA ARG A 24 -0.21 5.74 -3.70
C ARG A 24 -0.63 4.28 -3.62
N ASP A 25 -0.22 3.47 -4.59
CA ASP A 25 -0.53 2.03 -4.64
C ASP A 25 0.14 1.30 -3.45
N PHE A 26 1.36 1.69 -3.08
CA PHE A 26 2.04 1.18 -1.88
C PHE A 26 1.28 1.53 -0.60
N LEU A 27 0.84 2.78 -0.43
CA LEU A 27 0.06 3.18 0.75
C LEU A 27 -1.27 2.42 0.82
N LYS A 28 -1.95 2.24 -0.31
CA LYS A 28 -3.18 1.44 -0.37
C LYS A 28 -2.92 -0.02 0.04
N PHE A 29 -1.84 -0.61 -0.46
CA PHE A 29 -1.42 -1.95 -0.06
C PHE A 29 -1.14 -2.04 1.44
N TYR A 30 -0.38 -1.09 1.98
CA TYR A 30 -0.08 -1.01 3.41
C TYR A 30 -1.37 -0.94 4.26
N THR A 31 -2.31 -0.06 3.90
CA THR A 31 -3.59 0.05 4.61
C THR A 31 -4.37 -1.27 4.58
N ASN A 32 -4.47 -1.92 3.41
CA ASN A 32 -5.16 -3.20 3.29
C ASN A 32 -4.49 -4.31 4.12
N LEU A 33 -3.15 -4.32 4.21
CA LEU A 33 -2.41 -5.28 5.03
C LEU A 33 -2.72 -5.06 6.52
N VAL A 34 -2.67 -3.81 6.98
CA VAL A 34 -2.98 -3.45 8.37
C VAL A 34 -4.41 -3.85 8.72
N GLU A 35 -5.39 -3.54 7.86
CA GLU A 35 -6.79 -3.91 8.06
C GLU A 35 -6.96 -5.43 8.18
N ARG A 36 -6.33 -6.20 7.29
CA ARG A 36 -6.40 -7.65 7.31
C ARG A 36 -5.79 -8.23 8.59
N CYS A 37 -4.58 -7.81 8.96
CA CYS A 37 -3.93 -8.28 10.19
C CYS A 37 -4.76 -7.91 11.43
N PHE A 38 -5.38 -6.73 11.44
CA PHE A 38 -6.25 -6.33 12.52
C PHE A 38 -7.47 -7.27 12.63
N ASN A 39 -8.18 -7.50 11.52
CA ASN A 39 -9.39 -8.32 11.50
C ASN A 39 -9.10 -9.82 11.75
N ASP A 40 -7.99 -10.34 11.25
CA ASP A 40 -7.66 -11.77 11.30
C ASP A 40 -6.95 -12.15 12.62
N CYS A 41 -6.12 -11.26 13.18
CA CYS A 41 -5.26 -11.58 14.33
C CYS A 41 -5.72 -10.98 15.65
N ILE A 42 -6.33 -9.80 15.65
CA ILE A 42 -6.70 -9.07 16.88
C ILE A 42 -8.09 -9.49 17.34
N ASN A 43 -8.14 -10.21 18.44
CA ASN A 43 -9.38 -10.80 18.96
C ASN A 43 -9.54 -10.64 20.49
N ASP A 44 -8.53 -10.13 21.19
CA ASP A 44 -8.61 -9.83 22.62
C ASP A 44 -8.79 -8.32 22.84
N PHE A 45 -9.96 -7.93 23.33
CA PHE A 45 -10.31 -6.53 23.63
C PHE A 45 -10.35 -6.24 25.13
N THR A 46 -9.68 -7.05 25.96
CA THR A 46 -9.64 -6.84 27.42
C THR A 46 -8.58 -5.82 27.86
N SER A 47 -7.67 -5.44 26.96
CA SER A 47 -6.55 -4.54 27.25
C SER A 47 -6.29 -3.55 26.10
N LYS A 48 -5.55 -2.47 26.38
CA LYS A 48 -5.10 -1.50 25.36
C LYS A 48 -3.78 -1.89 24.68
N ALA A 49 -3.18 -3.01 25.09
CA ALA A 49 -1.94 -3.53 24.53
C ALA A 49 -2.21 -4.84 23.79
N LEU A 50 -1.45 -5.08 22.72
CA LEU A 50 -1.48 -6.36 22.01
C LEU A 50 -0.93 -7.47 22.89
N THR A 51 -1.57 -8.63 22.84
CA THR A 51 -1.05 -9.83 23.50
C THR A 51 0.16 -10.38 22.75
N SER A 52 1.00 -11.19 23.42
CA SER A 52 2.13 -11.83 22.75
C SER A 52 1.74 -12.76 21.59
N LYS A 53 0.47 -13.19 21.52
CA LYS A 53 -0.08 -13.99 20.43
C LYS A 53 -0.48 -13.11 19.23
N GLU A 54 -1.05 -11.93 19.48
CA GLU A 54 -1.47 -10.97 18.45
C GLU A 54 -0.31 -10.25 17.76
N VAL A 55 0.86 -10.18 18.41
CA VAL A 55 2.10 -9.61 17.86
C VAL A 55 2.80 -10.57 16.88
N ARG A 56 2.45 -11.85 16.90
CA ARG A 56 3.22 -12.94 16.28
C ARG A 56 2.56 -13.48 15.01
#